data_AF-A0A4S3KSY6-F1
#
_entry.id   AF-A0A4S3KSY6-F1
#
_cell.length_a   1.000
_cell.length_b   1.000
_cell.length_c   1.000
_cell.angle_alpha   90.00
_cell.angle_beta   90.00
_cell.angle_gamma   90.00
#
_symmetry.space_group_name_H-M   'P 1'
#
loop_
_entity.id
_entity.type
_entity.pdbx_description
1 polymer ?
#
loop_
_entity_poly.entity_id
_entity_poly.type
_entity_poly.pdbx_seq_one_letter_code
_entity_poly.pdbx_strand_id
1 'polypeptide(L)'
;MKQPVAPPAWPELFNRYGEQVGAILSNQLRAEVRGKNEHWDHLHHLTPPAGLNAEQWWLGIQFARHALGRPVPPLHDKDGNPFKVVPSDSIQRRLFLVARDAAGALQGADRMPSDAMRERYLLRSLMEEAMTSSQLEGAATTTQVAKDMLRTGRAPRDHGERMIVNNFLTMRELKRWLDSPLTPNVVFEIHRMLTDGTLQDPGAAGRFRRADENIVVQDEIGTLLHSPPPARELPQRLCNFANLVDDDKHFIHPVVRAILVHFQIGYLSFRCCSRSNMKT
;
A
#
# COMPACT_ATOMS: atom_id res chain seq x y z
N MET A 1 -13.57 13.98 -1.62
CA MET A 1 -13.22 13.42 -0.28
C MET A 1 -13.08 14.55 0.73
N LYS A 2 -13.75 14.49 1.89
CA LYS A 2 -13.58 15.47 2.98
C LYS A 2 -12.26 15.18 3.70
N GLN A 3 -11.45 16.21 3.98
CA GLN A 3 -10.26 16.02 4.81
C GLN A 3 -10.67 15.56 6.22
N PRO A 4 -10.09 14.47 6.75
CA PRO A 4 -10.40 14.01 8.09
C PRO A 4 -9.92 15.04 9.11
N VAL A 5 -10.70 15.26 10.17
CA VAL A 5 -10.32 16.14 11.27
C VAL A 5 -9.03 15.63 11.90
N ALA A 6 -8.04 16.52 12.01
CA ALA A 6 -6.77 16.19 12.61
C ALA A 6 -6.95 15.87 14.10
N PRO A 7 -6.31 14.80 14.62
CA PRO A 7 -6.29 14.54 16.04
C PRO A 7 -5.55 15.65 16.79
N PRO A 8 -5.91 15.92 18.07
CA PRO A 8 -5.06 16.70 18.95
C PRO A 8 -3.68 16.04 19.06
N ALA A 9 -2.64 16.86 19.14
CA ALA A 9 -1.27 16.35 19.14
C ALA A 9 -0.99 15.53 20.40
N TRP A 10 -0.27 14.42 20.24
CA TRP A 10 0.07 13.54 21.35
C TRP A 10 0.75 14.25 22.54
N PRO A 11 1.77 15.11 22.33
CA PRO A 11 2.42 15.81 23.44
C PRO A 11 1.47 16.77 24.17
N GLU A 12 0.54 17.41 23.45
CA GLU A 12 -0.43 18.32 24.04
C GLU A 12 -1.41 17.59 24.96
N LEU A 13 -1.94 16.44 24.49
CA LEU A 13 -2.83 15.61 25.29
C LEU A 13 -2.12 15.01 26.51
N PHE A 14 -0.88 14.56 26.33
CA PHE A 14 -0.09 14.02 27.42
C PHE A 14 0.16 15.09 28.49
N ASN A 15 0.52 16.32 28.10
CA ASN A 15 0.71 17.42 29.05
C ASN A 15 -0.60 17.83 29.74
N ARG A 16 -1.71 17.86 29.00
CA ARG A 16 -3.03 18.24 29.53
C ARG A 16 -3.57 17.23 30.55
N TYR A 17 -3.36 15.93 30.30
CA TYR A 17 -3.94 14.85 31.10
C TYR A 17 -2.90 14.02 31.87
N GLY A 18 -1.67 14.53 32.00
CA GLY A 18 -0.53 13.80 32.56
C GLY A 18 -0.81 13.20 33.95
N GLU A 19 -1.43 13.98 34.84
CA GLU A 19 -1.80 13.52 36.20
C GLU A 19 -2.86 12.41 36.20
N GLN A 20 -3.62 12.26 35.12
CA GLN A 20 -4.72 11.31 34.97
C GLN A 20 -4.31 10.06 34.18
N VAL A 21 -3.07 9.98 33.67
CA VAL A 21 -2.59 8.87 32.84
C VAL A 21 -2.79 7.51 33.53
N GLY A 22 -2.53 7.42 34.84
CA GLY A 22 -2.76 6.19 35.61
C GLY A 22 -4.22 5.72 35.57
N ALA A 23 -5.17 6.65 35.72
CA ALA A 23 -6.60 6.36 35.64
C ALA A 23 -7.05 6.05 34.20
N ILE A 24 -6.45 6.69 33.20
CA ILE A 24 -6.74 6.40 31.79
C ILE A 24 -6.27 4.98 31.43
N LEU A 25 -5.06 4.60 31.86
CA LEU A 25 -4.49 3.28 31.56
C LEU A 25 -5.17 2.14 32.32
N SER A 26 -5.73 2.39 33.50
CA SER A 26 -6.48 1.38 34.26
C SER A 26 -7.75 0.89 33.56
N ASN A 27 -8.25 1.65 32.57
CA ASN A 27 -9.37 1.25 31.70
C ASN A 27 -9.00 0.14 30.69
N GLN A 28 -7.75 -0.35 30.67
CA GLN A 28 -7.27 -1.43 29.78
C GLN A 28 -7.60 -1.19 28.30
N LEU A 29 -7.46 0.07 27.87
CA LEU A 29 -7.72 0.49 26.51
C LEU A 29 -6.76 -0.21 25.54
N ARG A 30 -7.29 -0.61 24.39
CA ARG A 30 -6.53 -1.30 23.33
C ARG A 30 -6.26 -0.36 22.16
N ALA A 31 -5.33 -0.74 21.29
CA ALA A 31 -5.01 0.00 20.07
C ALA A 31 -6.18 0.06 19.07
N GLU A 32 -7.18 -0.80 19.25
CA GLU A 32 -8.41 -0.89 18.44
C GLU A 32 -9.65 -0.80 19.33
N VAL A 33 -10.70 -0.18 18.80
CA VAL A 33 -12.02 -0.12 19.42
C VAL A 33 -12.91 -1.14 18.72
N ARG A 34 -13.41 -2.14 19.47
CA ARG A 34 -14.25 -3.22 18.92
C ARG A 34 -13.63 -3.92 17.69
N GLY A 35 -12.30 -4.07 17.68
CA GLY A 35 -11.55 -4.69 16.58
C GLY A 35 -11.40 -3.83 15.32
N LYS A 36 -11.65 -2.52 15.42
CA LYS A 36 -11.43 -1.53 14.37
C LYS A 36 -10.34 -0.54 14.77
N ASN A 37 -9.48 -0.20 13.82
CA ASN A 37 -8.50 0.87 13.96
C ASN A 37 -9.16 2.23 13.74
N GLU A 38 -9.72 2.81 14.81
CA GLU A 38 -10.47 4.07 14.70
C GLU A 38 -9.56 5.28 14.51
N HIS A 39 -9.87 6.12 13.53
CA HIS A 39 -9.27 7.44 13.36
C HIS A 39 -10.00 8.46 14.25
N TRP A 40 -9.31 9.52 14.69
CA TRP A 40 -9.89 10.57 15.53
C TRP A 40 -11.18 11.15 14.96
N ASP A 41 -11.17 11.44 13.65
CA ASP A 41 -12.32 11.95 12.88
C ASP A 41 -13.63 11.16 13.11
N HIS A 42 -13.54 9.85 13.37
CA HIS A 42 -14.70 9.04 13.74
C HIS A 42 -14.82 8.86 15.25
N LEU A 43 -13.70 8.59 15.95
CA LEU A 43 -13.67 8.27 17.37
C LEU A 43 -14.32 9.35 18.24
N HIS A 44 -14.08 10.63 17.95
CA HIS A 44 -14.55 11.74 18.78
C HIS A 44 -16.09 11.92 18.75
N HIS A 45 -16.77 11.26 17.82
CA HIS A 45 -18.23 11.19 17.74
C HIS A 45 -18.82 9.96 18.46
N LEU A 46 -17.98 9.01 18.88
CA LEU A 46 -18.42 7.81 19.59
C LEU A 46 -18.55 8.08 21.09
N THR A 47 -19.38 7.29 21.78
CA THR A 47 -19.50 7.33 23.24
C THR A 47 -18.22 6.78 23.89
N PRO A 48 -17.48 7.59 24.66
CA PRO A 48 -16.30 7.11 25.38
C PRO A 48 -16.67 6.10 26.48
N PRO A 49 -15.72 5.28 26.93
CA PRO A 49 -15.87 4.48 28.15
C PRO A 49 -16.24 5.35 29.36
N ALA A 50 -16.97 4.76 30.31
CA ALA A 50 -17.40 5.48 31.51
C ALA A 50 -16.21 6.10 32.25
N GLY A 51 -16.34 7.38 32.61
CA GLY A 51 -15.29 8.14 33.31
C GLY A 51 -14.22 8.76 32.40
N LEU A 52 -14.31 8.58 31.08
CA LEU A 52 -13.43 9.22 30.10
C LEU A 52 -14.19 10.18 29.20
N ASN A 53 -13.52 11.24 28.75
CA ASN A 53 -13.93 12.03 27.61
C ASN A 53 -13.23 11.52 26.32
N ALA A 54 -13.59 12.07 25.16
CA ALA A 54 -13.05 11.64 23.87
C ALA A 54 -11.52 11.79 23.77
N GLU A 55 -10.97 12.89 24.29
CA GLU A 55 -9.52 13.15 24.24
C GLU A 55 -8.73 12.19 25.14
N GLN A 56 -9.21 11.93 26.36
CA GLN A 56 -8.61 10.95 27.28
C GLN A 56 -8.68 9.54 26.69
N TRP A 57 -9.80 9.20 26.04
CA TRP A 57 -9.95 7.93 25.36
C TRP A 57 -8.97 7.79 24.19
N TRP A 58 -8.82 8.83 23.37
CA TRP A 58 -7.82 8.88 22.30
C TRP A 58 -6.39 8.77 22.83
N LEU A 59 -6.08 9.47 23.92
CA LEU A 59 -4.78 9.38 24.58
C LEU A 59 -4.50 7.93 25.02
N GLY A 60 -5.46 7.25 25.64
CA GLY A 60 -5.31 5.84 26.01
C GLY A 60 -5.10 4.90 24.81
N ILE A 61 -5.84 5.10 23.72
CA ILE A 61 -5.65 4.33 22.47
C ILE A 61 -4.25 4.56 21.90
N GLN A 62 -3.79 5.81 21.88
CA GLN A 62 -2.48 6.16 21.37
C GLN A 62 -1.36 5.59 22.25
N PHE A 63 -1.51 5.52 23.58
CA PHE A 63 -0.58 4.76 24.45
C PHE A 63 -0.49 3.30 24.03
N ALA A 64 -1.63 2.63 23.85
CA ALA A 64 -1.65 1.24 23.43
C ALA A 64 -0.99 1.04 22.04
N ARG A 65 -1.22 1.96 21.10
CA ARG A 65 -0.56 1.95 19.78
C ARG A 65 0.95 2.18 19.87
N HIS A 66 1.38 3.13 20.70
CA HIS A 66 2.80 3.41 20.92
C HIS A 66 3.53 2.23 21.57
N ALA A 67 2.91 1.58 22.55
CA ALA A 67 3.47 0.41 23.23
C ALA A 67 3.63 -0.80 22.29
N LEU A 68 2.69 -0.98 21.35
CA LEU A 68 2.74 -2.07 20.36
C LEU A 68 3.54 -1.70 19.10
N GLY A 69 3.81 -0.42 18.88
CA GLY A 69 4.38 0.10 17.64
C GLY A 69 5.80 -0.39 17.41
N ARG A 70 6.01 -1.11 16.32
CA ARG A 70 7.32 -1.58 15.86
C ARG A 70 7.84 -0.63 14.80
N PRO A 71 8.99 0.03 15.01
CA PRO A 71 9.58 0.87 13.97
C PRO A 71 10.02 0.01 12.79
N VAL A 72 10.01 0.62 11.61
CA VAL A 72 10.56 0.06 10.37
C VAL A 72 11.71 0.96 9.93
N PRO A 73 12.89 0.84 10.53
CA PRO A 73 13.96 1.83 10.38
C PRO A 73 14.38 2.12 8.94
N PRO A 74 14.31 1.18 7.97
CA PRO A 74 14.66 1.53 6.60
C PRO A 74 13.67 2.51 5.94
N LEU A 75 12.47 2.70 6.47
CA LEU A 75 11.42 3.55 5.91
C LEU A 75 11.19 4.77 6.80
N HIS A 76 11.34 5.97 6.24
CA HIS A 76 11.11 7.24 6.91
C HIS A 76 10.18 8.16 6.12
N ASP A 77 9.43 9.00 6.84
CA ASP A 77 8.68 10.10 6.26
C ASP A 77 9.61 11.23 5.75
N LYS A 78 9.03 12.31 5.24
CA LYS A 78 9.74 13.48 4.72
C LYS A 78 10.55 14.24 5.78
N ASP A 79 10.20 14.08 7.06
CA ASP A 79 10.80 14.76 8.20
C ASP A 79 11.83 13.86 8.91
N GLY A 80 12.05 12.65 8.39
CA GLY A 80 13.03 11.69 8.91
C GLY A 80 12.49 10.80 10.02
N ASN A 81 11.18 10.83 10.34
CA ASN A 81 10.62 9.94 11.35
C ASN A 81 10.41 8.53 10.78
N PRO A 82 10.76 7.47 11.52
CA PRO A 82 10.57 6.11 11.07
C PRO A 82 9.08 5.76 11.02
N PHE A 83 8.66 5.09 9.95
CA PHE A 83 7.35 4.47 9.89
C PHE A 83 7.23 3.39 10.98
N LYS A 84 6.01 3.18 11.47
CA LYS A 84 5.72 2.17 12.51
C LYS A 84 4.58 1.28 12.06
N VAL A 85 4.68 -0.01 12.39
CA VAL A 85 3.60 -0.97 12.27
C VAL A 85 3.07 -1.27 13.66
N VAL A 86 1.74 -1.27 13.82
CA VAL A 86 1.07 -1.65 15.06
C VAL A 86 0.40 -3.02 14.84
N PRO A 87 1.04 -4.14 15.20
CA PRO A 87 0.49 -5.47 14.99
C PRO A 87 -0.48 -5.84 16.11
N SER A 88 -1.67 -5.22 16.13
CA SER A 88 -2.72 -5.59 17.08
C SER A 88 -3.17 -7.04 16.92
N ASP A 89 -3.82 -7.62 17.93
CA ASP A 89 -4.32 -9.00 17.89
C ASP A 89 -5.23 -9.26 16.67
N SER A 90 -6.09 -8.30 16.32
CA SER A 90 -6.96 -8.39 15.12
C SER A 90 -6.14 -8.49 13.85
N ILE A 91 -5.10 -7.65 13.73
CA ILE A 91 -4.19 -7.66 12.58
C ILE A 91 -3.41 -8.97 12.53
N GLN A 92 -2.84 -9.41 13.65
CA GLN A 92 -2.10 -10.68 13.71
C GLN A 92 -2.98 -11.88 13.33
N ARG A 93 -4.21 -11.93 13.84
CA ARG A 93 -5.18 -12.97 13.46
C ARG A 93 -5.49 -12.95 11.97
N ARG A 94 -5.67 -11.76 11.37
CA ARG A 94 -5.92 -11.62 9.92
C ARG A 94 -4.71 -12.05 9.10
N LEU A 95 -3.50 -11.67 9.52
CA LEU A 95 -2.26 -12.09 8.88
C LEU A 95 -2.11 -13.61 8.90
N PHE A 96 -2.40 -14.25 10.03
CA PHE A 96 -2.43 -15.72 10.14
C PHE A 96 -3.42 -16.35 9.14
N LEU A 97 -4.65 -15.84 9.06
CA LEU A 97 -5.64 -16.36 8.13
C LEU A 97 -5.21 -16.19 6.67
N VAL A 98 -4.71 -15.02 6.30
CA VAL A 98 -4.20 -14.76 4.94
C VAL A 98 -3.05 -15.69 4.60
N ALA A 99 -2.08 -15.85 5.50
CA ALA A 99 -0.94 -16.74 5.28
C ALA A 99 -1.37 -18.20 5.13
N ARG A 100 -2.29 -18.67 5.98
CA ARG A 100 -2.85 -20.03 5.92
C ARG A 100 -3.60 -20.27 4.60
N ASP A 101 -4.48 -19.35 4.22
CA ASP A 101 -5.31 -19.48 3.03
C ASP A 101 -4.47 -19.39 1.75
N ALA A 102 -3.46 -18.51 1.73
CA ALA A 102 -2.47 -18.42 0.65
C ALA A 102 -1.66 -19.73 0.52
N ALA A 103 -1.16 -20.28 1.63
CA ALA A 103 -0.44 -21.55 1.61
C ALA A 103 -1.33 -22.70 1.09
N GLY A 104 -2.60 -22.74 1.50
CA GLY A 104 -3.58 -23.71 1.00
C GLY A 104 -3.86 -23.56 -0.50
N ALA A 105 -4.01 -22.34 -0.99
CA ALA A 105 -4.22 -22.06 -2.41
C ALA A 105 -3.00 -22.48 -3.26
N LEU A 106 -1.77 -22.20 -2.79
CA LEU A 106 -0.54 -22.62 -3.45
C LEU A 106 -0.42 -24.14 -3.51
N GLN A 107 -0.66 -24.85 -2.40
CA GLN A 107 -0.67 -26.31 -2.38
C GLN A 107 -1.75 -26.90 -3.31
N GLY A 108 -2.92 -26.26 -3.40
CA GLY A 108 -3.98 -26.67 -4.32
C GLY A 108 -3.57 -26.52 -5.79
N ALA A 109 -2.91 -25.42 -6.14
CA ALA A 109 -2.35 -25.22 -7.47
C ALA A 109 -1.23 -26.22 -7.79
N ASP A 110 -0.40 -26.57 -6.80
CA ASP A 110 0.66 -27.56 -6.96
C ASP A 110 0.16 -28.99 -7.16
N ARG A 111 -1.01 -29.30 -6.63
CA ARG A 111 -1.65 -30.62 -6.76
C ARG A 111 -2.47 -30.78 -8.05
N MET A 112 -2.50 -29.78 -8.93
CA MET A 112 -3.22 -29.91 -10.20
C MET A 112 -2.62 -31.05 -11.06
N PRO A 113 -3.43 -31.95 -11.64
CA PRO A 113 -2.94 -33.17 -12.28
C PRO A 113 -2.07 -32.97 -13.53
N SER A 114 -2.13 -31.78 -14.14
CA SER A 114 -1.38 -31.47 -15.35
C SER A 114 -0.85 -30.04 -15.34
N ASP A 115 0.34 -29.87 -15.91
CA ASP A 115 0.98 -28.56 -16.10
C ASP A 115 0.09 -27.62 -16.93
N ALA A 116 -0.62 -28.17 -17.93
CA ALA A 116 -1.56 -27.41 -18.75
C ALA A 116 -2.73 -26.81 -17.95
N MET A 117 -3.25 -27.52 -16.94
CA MET A 117 -4.30 -26.99 -16.06
C MET A 117 -3.76 -25.88 -15.15
N ARG A 118 -2.56 -26.09 -14.59
CA ARG A 118 -1.89 -25.09 -13.75
C ARG A 118 -1.60 -23.82 -14.54
N GLU A 119 -1.07 -23.96 -15.75
CA GLU A 119 -0.78 -22.82 -16.63
C GLU A 119 -2.05 -22.05 -16.99
N ARG A 120 -3.15 -22.73 -17.35
CA ARG A 120 -4.44 -22.08 -17.63
C ARG A 120 -4.98 -21.33 -16.42
N TYR A 121 -4.86 -21.90 -15.22
CA TYR A 121 -5.27 -21.23 -13.99
C TYR A 121 -4.45 -19.95 -13.75
N LEU A 122 -3.12 -20.05 -13.84
CA LEU A 122 -2.23 -18.89 -13.66
C LEU A 122 -2.49 -17.80 -14.70
N LEU A 123 -2.66 -18.17 -15.98
CA LEU A 123 -2.97 -17.22 -17.04
C LEU A 123 -4.29 -16.49 -16.76
N ARG A 124 -5.32 -17.22 -16.32
CA ARG A 124 -6.60 -16.61 -15.96
C ARG A 124 -6.46 -15.62 -14.80
N SER A 125 -5.75 -16.00 -13.73
CA SER A 125 -5.51 -15.11 -12.59
C SER A 125 -4.74 -13.85 -13.00
N LEU A 126 -3.71 -13.98 -13.85
CA LEU A 126 -2.97 -12.83 -14.37
C LEU A 126 -3.83 -11.91 -15.24
N MET A 127 -4.71 -12.48 -16.07
CA MET A 127 -5.66 -11.68 -16.86
C MET A 127 -6.63 -10.91 -15.96
N GLU A 128 -7.20 -11.58 -14.95
CA GLU A 128 -8.15 -10.96 -14.02
C GLU A 128 -7.50 -9.82 -13.22
N GLU A 129 -6.26 -10.01 -12.75
CA GLU A 129 -5.49 -8.99 -12.04
C GLU A 129 -5.15 -7.79 -12.94
N ALA A 130 -4.68 -8.04 -14.17
CA ALA A 130 -4.26 -6.99 -15.11
C ALA A 130 -5.42 -6.04 -15.42
N MET A 131 -6.61 -6.61 -15.63
CA MET A 131 -7.83 -5.85 -15.89
C MET A 131 -8.25 -5.05 -14.66
N THR A 132 -8.36 -5.71 -13.50
CA THR A 132 -8.88 -5.10 -12.28
C THR A 132 -7.98 -3.96 -11.82
N SER A 133 -6.67 -4.19 -11.78
CA SER A 133 -5.68 -3.17 -11.41
C SER A 133 -5.71 -1.97 -12.36
N SER A 134 -5.79 -2.20 -13.68
CA SER A 134 -5.82 -1.10 -14.65
C SER A 134 -7.13 -0.30 -14.60
N GLN A 135 -8.26 -0.97 -14.36
CA GLN A 135 -9.57 -0.31 -14.20
C GLN A 135 -9.61 0.55 -12.93
N LEU A 136 -9.01 0.09 -11.83
CA LEU A 136 -8.86 0.87 -10.60
C LEU A 136 -8.01 2.13 -10.84
N GLU A 137 -7.02 2.07 -11.73
CA GLU A 137 -6.17 3.20 -12.12
C GLU A 137 -6.77 4.01 -13.30
N GLY A 138 -8.03 3.75 -13.69
CA GLY A 138 -8.79 4.60 -14.64
C GLY A 138 -8.92 4.07 -16.07
N ALA A 139 -8.50 2.84 -16.37
CA ALA A 139 -8.71 2.24 -17.70
C ALA A 139 -10.21 2.05 -17.99
N ALA A 140 -10.75 2.86 -18.90
CA ALA A 140 -12.16 2.84 -19.32
C ALA A 140 -12.49 1.70 -20.30
N THR A 141 -12.05 0.47 -19.99
CA THR A 141 -12.29 -0.72 -20.82
C THR A 141 -13.20 -1.69 -20.07
N THR A 142 -14.24 -2.20 -20.72
CA THR A 142 -15.13 -3.18 -20.09
C THR A 142 -14.43 -4.53 -19.90
N THR A 143 -14.83 -5.26 -18.86
CA THR A 143 -14.29 -6.60 -18.57
C THR A 143 -14.42 -7.56 -19.75
N GLN A 144 -15.51 -7.48 -20.51
CA GLN A 144 -15.72 -8.33 -21.69
C GLN A 144 -14.68 -8.02 -22.78
N VAL A 145 -14.54 -6.74 -23.14
CA VAL A 145 -13.59 -6.29 -24.17
C VAL A 145 -12.15 -6.62 -23.78
N ALA A 146 -11.79 -6.42 -22.51
CA ALA A 146 -10.46 -6.71 -22.00
C ALA A 146 -10.15 -8.22 -22.00
N LYS A 147 -11.10 -9.08 -21.60
CA LYS A 147 -10.95 -10.53 -21.68
C LYS A 147 -10.76 -11.00 -23.11
N ASP A 148 -11.58 -10.51 -24.03
CA ASP A 148 -11.50 -10.89 -25.45
C ASP A 148 -10.18 -10.43 -26.07
N MET A 149 -9.72 -9.22 -25.72
CA MET A 149 -8.42 -8.71 -26.14
C MET A 149 -7.27 -9.62 -25.70
N LEU A 150 -7.19 -9.91 -24.40
CA LEU A 150 -6.11 -10.71 -23.83
C LEU A 150 -6.14 -12.16 -24.32
N ARG A 151 -7.32 -12.73 -24.56
CA ARG A 151 -7.47 -14.11 -25.10
C ARG A 151 -7.06 -14.23 -26.56
N THR A 152 -7.47 -13.26 -27.37
CA THR A 152 -7.19 -13.27 -28.82
C THR A 152 -5.77 -12.78 -29.14
N GLY A 153 -5.13 -12.05 -28.21
CA GLY A 153 -3.84 -11.42 -28.42
C GLY A 153 -3.90 -10.28 -29.42
N ARG A 154 -5.09 -9.74 -29.74
CA ARG A 154 -5.21 -8.59 -30.63
C ARG A 154 -4.52 -7.36 -30.03
N ALA A 155 -4.05 -6.48 -30.89
CA ALA A 155 -3.48 -5.20 -30.45
C ALA A 155 -4.53 -4.36 -29.68
N PRO A 156 -4.09 -3.58 -28.66
CA PRO A 156 -4.96 -2.63 -27.98
C PRO A 156 -5.28 -1.44 -28.91
N ARG A 157 -6.52 -0.98 -28.85
CA ARG A 157 -7.07 0.06 -29.74
C ARG A 157 -7.08 1.44 -29.11
N ASP A 158 -7.05 1.51 -27.79
CA ASP A 158 -7.10 2.74 -27.02
C ASP A 158 -6.13 2.72 -25.82
N HIS A 159 -6.11 3.83 -25.08
CA HIS A 159 -5.24 4.02 -23.91
C HIS A 159 -5.55 3.04 -22.77
N GLY A 160 -6.83 2.78 -22.47
CA GLY A 160 -7.22 1.87 -21.40
C GLY A 160 -6.88 0.40 -21.72
N GLU A 161 -7.10 -0.01 -22.96
CA GLU A 161 -6.67 -1.31 -23.47
C GLU A 161 -5.14 -1.46 -23.41
N ARG A 162 -4.39 -0.41 -23.77
CA ARG A 162 -2.93 -0.39 -23.66
C ARG A 162 -2.48 -0.59 -22.21
N MET A 163 -3.08 0.12 -21.25
CA MET A 163 -2.78 -0.06 -19.82
C MET A 163 -2.96 -1.53 -19.38
N ILE A 164 -4.07 -2.16 -19.79
CA ILE A 164 -4.37 -3.56 -19.45
C ILE A 164 -3.35 -4.52 -20.06
N VAL A 165 -3.02 -4.35 -21.35
CA VAL A 165 -2.02 -5.19 -22.03
C VAL A 165 -0.65 -5.03 -21.38
N ASN A 166 -0.23 -3.80 -21.10
CA ASN A 166 1.05 -3.53 -20.44
C ASN A 166 1.13 -4.21 -19.07
N ASN A 167 0.07 -4.13 -18.27
CA ASN A 167 0.03 -4.77 -16.95
C ASN A 167 0.10 -6.30 -17.08
N PHE A 168 -0.67 -6.89 -18.00
CA PHE A 168 -0.65 -8.33 -18.26
C PHE A 168 0.74 -8.81 -18.70
N LEU A 169 1.36 -8.13 -19.67
CA LEU A 169 2.69 -8.48 -20.17
C LEU A 169 3.75 -8.32 -19.07
N THR A 170 3.70 -7.24 -18.30
CA THR A 170 4.61 -7.00 -17.18
C THR A 170 4.54 -8.14 -16.16
N MET A 171 3.34 -8.53 -15.72
CA MET A 171 3.20 -9.60 -14.73
C MET A 171 3.69 -10.97 -15.23
N ARG A 172 3.58 -11.24 -16.53
CA ARG A 172 4.16 -12.47 -17.12
C ARG A 172 5.68 -12.47 -17.05
N GLU A 173 6.28 -11.32 -17.27
CA GLU A 173 7.74 -11.13 -17.26
C GLU A 173 8.32 -11.08 -15.84
N LEU A 174 7.52 -10.70 -14.83
CA LEU A 174 7.96 -10.66 -13.43
C LEU A 174 8.59 -11.98 -12.93
N LYS A 175 8.19 -13.11 -13.52
CA LYS A 175 8.76 -14.43 -13.21
C LYS A 175 10.28 -14.50 -13.41
N ARG A 176 10.85 -13.70 -14.33
CA ARG A 176 12.29 -13.68 -14.61
C ARG A 176 13.11 -13.10 -13.46
N TRP A 177 12.49 -12.32 -12.58
CA TRP A 177 13.17 -11.66 -11.45
C TRP A 177 12.84 -12.30 -10.08
N LEU A 178 12.11 -13.43 -10.05
CA LEU A 178 11.70 -14.09 -8.80
C LEU A 178 12.89 -14.41 -7.87
N ASP A 179 13.99 -14.89 -8.44
CA ASP A 179 15.17 -15.33 -7.69
C ASP A 179 16.27 -14.26 -7.61
N SER A 180 15.95 -13.00 -7.96
CA SER A 180 16.89 -11.89 -7.98
C SER A 180 16.49 -10.79 -7.00
N PRO A 181 17.46 -10.11 -6.36
CA PRO A 181 17.14 -8.99 -5.49
C PRO A 181 16.49 -7.85 -6.28
N LEU A 182 15.53 -7.16 -5.65
CA LEU A 182 14.91 -5.99 -6.24
C LEU A 182 15.94 -4.85 -6.30
N THR A 183 16.20 -4.32 -7.49
CA THR A 183 17.10 -3.18 -7.68
C THR A 183 16.36 -1.99 -8.28
N PRO A 184 16.87 -0.75 -8.15
CA PRO A 184 16.29 0.41 -8.83
C PRO A 184 16.13 0.20 -10.34
N ASN A 185 17.08 -0.47 -10.99
CA ASN A 185 17.01 -0.77 -12.42
C ASN A 185 15.83 -1.70 -12.76
N VAL A 186 15.61 -2.73 -11.94
CA VAL A 186 14.43 -3.61 -12.10
C VAL A 186 13.14 -2.81 -11.90
N VAL A 187 13.08 -1.93 -10.90
CA VAL A 187 11.92 -1.06 -10.69
C VAL A 187 11.66 -0.14 -11.90
N PHE A 188 12.72 0.42 -12.49
CA PHE A 188 12.61 1.25 -13.69
C PHE A 188 12.21 0.47 -14.94
N GLU A 189 12.66 -0.76 -15.07
CA GLU A 189 12.25 -1.64 -16.17
C GLU A 189 10.77 -2.02 -16.05
N ILE A 190 10.33 -2.44 -14.87
CA ILE A 190 8.90 -2.67 -14.57
C ILE A 190 8.09 -1.41 -14.88
N HIS A 191 8.56 -0.24 -14.43
CA HIS A 191 7.89 1.03 -14.72
C HIS A 191 7.76 1.26 -16.23
N ARG A 192 8.85 1.09 -16.99
CA ARG A 192 8.86 1.26 -18.45
C ARG A 192 7.84 0.36 -19.14
N MET A 193 7.80 -0.91 -18.75
CA MET A 193 6.84 -1.88 -19.31
C MET A 193 5.39 -1.52 -19.01
N LEU A 194 5.09 -1.12 -17.76
CA LEU A 194 3.75 -0.70 -17.36
C LEU A 194 3.29 0.56 -18.12
N THR A 195 4.22 1.46 -18.42
CA THR A 195 3.92 2.79 -18.96
C THR A 195 4.11 2.93 -20.47
N ASP A 196 4.43 1.83 -21.17
CA ASP A 196 4.71 1.86 -22.60
C ASP A 196 3.53 2.41 -23.41
N GLY A 197 3.74 3.54 -24.09
CA GLY A 197 2.70 4.22 -24.86
C GLY A 197 1.51 4.76 -24.05
N THR A 198 1.63 4.90 -22.72
CA THR A 198 0.53 5.42 -21.86
C THR A 198 0.84 6.74 -21.16
N LEU A 199 2.10 7.19 -21.18
CA LEU A 199 2.51 8.50 -20.64
C LEU A 199 2.36 9.62 -21.67
N GLN A 200 2.07 10.82 -21.19
CA GLN A 200 2.10 12.04 -22.02
C GLN A 200 3.52 12.38 -22.50
N ASP A 201 4.51 12.26 -21.60
CA ASP A 201 5.95 12.33 -21.94
C ASP A 201 6.53 10.90 -21.97
N PRO A 202 6.81 10.32 -23.14
CA PRO A 202 7.43 9.00 -23.24
C PRO A 202 8.82 8.93 -22.58
N GLY A 203 9.56 10.05 -22.54
CA GLY A 203 10.86 10.16 -21.87
C GLY A 203 10.77 10.08 -20.35
N ALA A 204 9.56 10.05 -19.80
CA ALA A 204 9.30 9.88 -18.38
C ALA A 204 9.24 8.41 -17.92
N ALA A 205 9.20 7.46 -18.86
CA ALA A 205 9.19 6.04 -18.59
C ALA A 205 10.55 5.57 -18.01
N GLY A 206 10.50 4.71 -16.99
CA GLY A 206 11.70 4.10 -16.40
C GLY A 206 12.75 5.07 -15.84
N ARG A 207 12.34 6.24 -15.33
CA ARG A 207 13.23 7.16 -14.60
C ARG A 207 12.56 7.75 -13.36
N PHE A 208 13.36 8.43 -12.55
CA PHE A 208 12.85 9.29 -11.49
C PHE A 208 12.08 10.49 -12.03
N ARG A 209 11.09 10.93 -11.25
CA ARG A 209 10.53 12.28 -11.33
C ARG A 209 11.62 13.34 -11.14
N ARG A 210 11.65 14.33 -12.03
CA ARG A 210 12.52 15.51 -11.95
C ARG A 210 12.01 16.51 -10.92
N ALA A 211 12.86 17.44 -10.50
CA ALA A 211 12.52 18.44 -9.50
C ALA A 211 11.44 19.43 -9.98
N ASP A 212 11.37 19.68 -11.28
CA ASP A 212 10.40 20.55 -11.96
C ASP A 212 9.06 19.84 -12.24
N GLU A 213 9.01 18.51 -12.13
CA GLU A 213 7.80 17.71 -12.27
C GLU A 213 7.08 17.66 -10.91
N ASN A 214 6.29 18.69 -10.60
CA ASN A 214 5.57 18.78 -9.33
C ASN A 214 4.28 17.94 -9.35
N ILE A 215 4.35 16.73 -8.82
CA ILE A 215 3.19 15.86 -8.64
C ILE A 215 2.70 16.01 -7.21
N VAL A 216 1.41 16.35 -7.08
CA VAL A 216 0.73 16.51 -5.82
C VAL A 216 -0.51 15.64 -5.79
N VAL A 217 -0.85 15.13 -4.61
CA VAL A 217 -2.16 14.51 -4.39
C VAL A 217 -3.09 15.61 -3.91
N GLN A 218 -4.18 15.84 -4.63
CA GLN A 218 -5.19 16.84 -4.32
C GLN A 218 -6.58 16.20 -4.21
N ASP A 219 -7.49 16.86 -3.49
CA ASP A 219 -8.91 16.53 -3.55
C ASP A 219 -9.58 17.13 -4.81
N GLU A 220 -10.89 16.90 -4.94
CA GLU A 220 -11.70 17.37 -6.09
C GLU A 220 -11.78 18.90 -6.21
N ILE A 221 -11.46 19.64 -5.15
CA ILE A 221 -11.52 21.11 -5.07
C ILE A 221 -10.10 21.71 -5.15
N GLY A 222 -9.07 20.88 -5.31
CA GLY A 222 -7.67 21.29 -5.46
C GLY A 222 -6.91 21.45 -4.13
N THR A 223 -7.49 21.04 -3.00
CA THR A 223 -6.79 21.10 -1.70
C THR A 223 -5.63 20.12 -1.70
N LEU A 224 -4.42 20.60 -1.40
CA LEU A 224 -3.24 19.75 -1.28
C LEU A 224 -3.39 18.74 -0.13
N LEU A 225 -3.40 17.45 -0.47
CA LEU A 225 -3.46 16.35 0.49
C LEU A 225 -2.07 15.78 0.81
N HIS A 226 -1.20 15.69 -0.19
CA HIS A 226 0.16 15.18 -0.01
C HIS A 226 1.12 15.76 -1.06
N SER A 227 2.33 16.11 -0.61
CA SER A 227 3.46 16.46 -1.45
C SER A 227 4.55 15.40 -1.28
N PRO A 228 4.88 14.63 -2.33
CA PRO A 228 5.86 13.57 -2.24
C PRO A 228 7.29 14.08 -1.99
N PRO A 229 8.13 13.32 -1.29
CA PRO A 229 9.53 13.69 -1.05
C PRO A 229 10.35 13.74 -2.36
N PRO A 230 11.57 14.33 -2.34
CA PRO A 230 12.48 14.34 -3.48
C PRO A 230 12.81 12.93 -4.00
N ALA A 231 12.78 12.74 -5.32
CA ALA A 231 12.82 11.42 -5.93
C ALA A 231 14.13 10.64 -5.77
N ARG A 232 15.27 11.34 -5.60
CA ARG A 232 16.63 10.83 -5.81
C ARG A 232 17.08 9.67 -4.92
N GLU A 233 16.52 9.51 -3.72
CA GLU A 233 16.95 8.49 -2.75
C GLU A 233 15.92 7.36 -2.56
N LEU A 234 14.79 7.42 -3.29
CA LEU A 234 13.58 6.70 -2.90
C LEU A 234 13.54 5.22 -3.33
N PRO A 235 13.89 4.83 -4.59
CA PRO A 235 13.93 3.44 -5.03
C PRO A 235 15.00 2.66 -4.29
N GLN A 236 16.17 3.24 -4.01
CA GLN A 236 17.21 2.52 -3.28
C GLN A 236 16.72 2.15 -1.87
N ARG A 237 16.07 3.08 -1.17
CA ARG A 237 15.48 2.83 0.14
C ARG A 237 14.40 1.75 0.10
N LEU A 238 13.52 1.80 -0.91
CA LEU A 238 12.49 0.79 -1.13
C LEU A 238 13.09 -0.60 -1.41
N CYS A 239 14.08 -0.67 -2.29
CA CYS A 239 14.79 -1.90 -2.65
C CYS A 239 15.51 -2.50 -1.43
N ASN A 240 16.23 -1.66 -0.67
CA ASN A 240 16.89 -2.09 0.56
C ASN A 240 15.88 -2.70 1.53
N PHE A 241 14.72 -2.07 1.71
CA PHE A 241 13.65 -2.60 2.57
C PHE A 241 13.04 -3.91 2.03
N ALA A 242 12.72 -3.97 0.74
CA ALA A 242 12.12 -5.15 0.12
C ALA A 242 13.03 -6.38 0.23
N ASN A 243 14.35 -6.18 0.10
CA ASN A 243 15.37 -7.22 0.13
C ASN A 243 15.86 -7.59 1.54
N LEU A 244 15.31 -7.02 2.61
CA LEU A 244 15.74 -7.35 3.97
C LEU A 244 15.58 -8.85 4.25
N VAL A 245 16.62 -9.47 4.78
CA VAL A 245 16.53 -10.86 5.24
C VAL A 245 15.90 -10.85 6.62
N ASP A 246 14.92 -11.73 6.84
CA ASP A 246 14.32 -11.91 8.17
C ASP A 246 15.33 -12.59 9.11
N ASP A 247 15.40 -12.12 10.35
CA ASP A 247 16.17 -12.76 11.43
C ASP A 247 15.37 -12.77 12.75
N ASP A 248 15.91 -13.40 13.80
CA ASP A 248 15.25 -13.53 15.12
C ASP A 248 14.95 -12.18 15.80
N LYS A 249 15.59 -11.10 15.38
CA LYS A 249 15.46 -9.75 15.94
C LYS A 249 14.63 -8.82 15.05
N HIS A 250 14.58 -9.08 13.75
CA HIS A 250 13.98 -8.26 12.72
C HIS A 250 13.12 -9.13 11.81
N PHE A 251 11.90 -9.42 12.28
CA PHE A 251 10.90 -10.12 11.49
C PHE A 251 9.75 -9.19 11.12
N ILE A 252 9.45 -9.12 9.83
CA ILE A 252 8.24 -8.47 9.31
C ILE A 252 7.48 -9.50 8.49
N HIS A 253 6.25 -9.79 8.91
CA HIS A 253 5.39 -10.73 8.19
C HIS A 253 5.33 -10.38 6.69
N PRO A 254 5.52 -11.34 5.76
CA PRO A 254 5.64 -11.05 4.32
C PRO A 254 4.48 -10.22 3.73
N VAL A 255 3.24 -10.48 4.17
CA VAL A 255 2.08 -9.66 3.78
C VAL A 255 2.19 -8.21 4.25
N VAL A 256 2.67 -7.96 5.48
CA VAL A 256 2.90 -6.60 5.99
C VAL A 256 4.02 -5.94 5.20
N ARG A 257 5.10 -6.67 4.89
CA ARG A 257 6.20 -6.17 4.05
C ARG A 257 5.70 -5.75 2.67
N ALA A 258 4.88 -6.58 2.02
CA ALA A 258 4.25 -6.24 0.74
C ALA A 258 3.36 -5.00 0.82
N ILE A 259 2.54 -4.89 1.88
CA ILE A 259 1.72 -3.69 2.14
C ILE A 259 2.59 -2.44 2.32
N LEU A 260 3.69 -2.54 3.07
CA LEU A 260 4.62 -1.43 3.28
C LEU A 260 5.31 -1.02 1.98
N VAL A 261 5.75 -1.98 1.16
CA VAL A 261 6.30 -1.71 -0.18
C VAL A 261 5.27 -1.00 -1.06
N HIS A 262 4.03 -1.50 -1.10
CA HIS A 262 2.95 -0.89 -1.87
C HIS A 262 2.64 0.54 -1.40
N PHE A 263 2.47 0.73 -0.08
CA PHE A 263 2.27 2.03 0.53
C PHE A 263 3.41 2.99 0.18
N GLN A 264 4.66 2.52 0.31
CA GLN A 264 5.84 3.32 0.04
C GLN A 264 5.89 3.74 -1.44
N ILE A 265 5.56 2.87 -2.40
CA ILE A 265 5.47 3.26 -3.82
C ILE A 265 4.49 4.43 -4.02
N GLY A 266 3.32 4.39 -3.38
CA GLY A 266 2.32 5.47 -3.44
C GLY A 266 2.77 6.75 -2.74
N TYR A 267 3.22 6.63 -1.48
CA TYR A 267 3.70 7.74 -0.66
C TYR A 267 4.86 8.50 -1.33
N LEU A 268 5.78 7.76 -1.95
CA LEU A 268 6.95 8.32 -2.63
C LEU A 268 6.58 9.02 -3.94
N SER A 269 5.53 8.56 -4.64
CA SER A 269 5.11 9.04 -5.96
C SER A 269 6.32 9.36 -6.86
N PHE A 270 7.23 8.38 -7.01
CA PHE A 270 8.47 8.55 -7.78
C PHE A 270 8.22 8.61 -9.29
N ARG A 271 7.03 8.20 -9.73
CA ARG A 271 6.60 8.17 -11.13
C ARG A 271 6.26 9.59 -11.59
N CYS A 272 6.34 9.82 -12.89
CA CYS A 272 6.06 11.12 -13.50
C CYS A 272 4.56 11.32 -13.84
N CYS A 273 3.73 10.30 -13.63
CA CYS A 273 2.28 10.38 -13.85
C CYS A 273 1.57 10.83 -12.58
N SER A 274 0.75 11.87 -12.68
CA SER A 274 -0.17 12.27 -11.64
C SER A 274 -1.25 11.19 -11.45
N ARG A 275 -1.49 10.77 -10.20
CA ARG A 275 -2.76 10.13 -9.81
C ARG A 275 -3.85 11.22 -9.76
N SER A 276 -4.10 11.87 -10.89
CA SER A 276 -5.23 12.79 -11.01
C SER A 276 -6.47 11.94 -11.30
N ASN A 277 -7.35 11.84 -10.31
CA ASN A 277 -8.63 11.11 -10.29
C ASN A 277 -8.58 9.62 -9.91
N MET A 278 -8.11 9.33 -8.70
CA MET A 278 -8.71 8.21 -7.95
C MET A 278 -10.12 8.65 -7.53
N LYS A 279 -11.11 8.41 -8.39
CA LYS A 279 -12.52 8.35 -7.97
C LYS A 279 -12.71 7.01 -7.24
N THR A 280 -12.77 7.07 -5.92
CA THR A 280 -13.41 6.06 -5.08
C THR A 280 -14.35 6.78 -4.14
#